data_AF-A0A0U5JUN6-F1
#
_entry.id   AF-A0A0U5JUN6-F1
#
_cell.length_a   1.000
_cell.length_b   1.000
_cell.length_c   1.000
_cell.angle_alpha   90.00
_cell.angle_beta   90.00
_cell.angle_gamma   90.00
#
_symmetry.space_group_name_H-M   'P 1'
#
loop_
_entity.id
_entity.type
_entity.pdbx_description
1 polymer ?
#
loop_
_entity_poly.entity_id
_entity_poly.type
_entity_poly.pdbx_seq_one_letter_code
_entity_poly.pdbx_strand_id
1 'polypeptide(L)'
;MSKLEKMKNSLLSSIEIDMQQIEEIKQQPQSQIDLMGGVKEWYRSTGCSNYYKEIVQAIKSAEYKYPDSDSVWEKAERIKDEIVREKLSYLSI
;
A
#
# COMPACT_ATOMS: atom_id res chain seq x y z
N MET A 1 -20.03 11.31 3.83
CA MET A 1 -18.76 10.57 3.81
C MET A 1 -17.83 11.16 4.85
N SER A 2 -17.42 10.37 5.84
CA SER A 2 -16.47 10.76 6.89
C SER A 2 -15.07 11.01 6.32
N LYS A 3 -14.19 11.68 7.07
CA LYS A 3 -12.79 11.88 6.66
C LYS A 3 -12.06 10.55 6.45
N LEU A 4 -12.35 9.57 7.30
CA LEU A 4 -11.80 8.23 7.20
C LEU A 4 -12.25 7.53 5.90
N GLU A 5 -13.53 7.63 5.55
CA GLU A 5 -14.08 7.08 4.31
C GLU A 5 -13.50 7.77 3.07
N LYS A 6 -13.34 9.11 3.10
CA LYS A 6 -12.69 9.85 2.01
C LYS A 6 -11.25 9.38 1.80
N MET A 7 -10.49 9.22 2.87
CA MET A 7 -9.11 8.71 2.84
C MET A 7 -9.05 7.29 2.27
N LYS A 8 -9.89 6.38 2.78
CA LYS A 8 -9.97 4.99 2.31
C LYS A 8 -10.30 4.92 0.82
N ASN A 9 -11.31 5.68 0.37
CA ASN A 9 -11.71 5.70 -1.04
C ASN A 9 -10.60 6.25 -1.94
N SER A 10 -9.91 7.32 -1.52
CA SER A 10 -8.78 7.86 -2.27
C SER A 10 -7.63 6.86 -2.40
N LEU A 11 -7.31 6.13 -1.33
CA LEU A 11 -6.28 5.08 -1.36
C LEU A 11 -6.71 3.90 -2.25
N LEU A 12 -7.95 3.42 -2.10
CA LEU A 12 -8.49 2.31 -2.90
C LEU A 12 -8.42 2.58 -4.41
N SER A 13 -8.71 3.82 -4.82
CA SER A 13 -8.69 4.24 -6.22
C SER A 13 -7.30 4.52 -6.78
N SER A 14 -6.31 4.78 -5.93
CA SER A 14 -4.96 5.18 -6.37
C SER A 14 -3.93 4.07 -6.29
N ILE A 15 -4.06 3.15 -5.33
CA ILE A 15 -3.14 2.03 -5.17
C ILE A 15 -3.41 1.02 -6.27
N GLU A 16 -2.46 0.85 -7.18
CA GLU A 16 -2.48 -0.23 -8.18
C GLU A 16 -1.32 -1.19 -7.87
N ILE A 17 -1.57 -2.49 -8.04
CA ILE A 17 -0.50 -3.48 -7.85
C ILE A 17 0.33 -3.52 -9.13
N ASP A 18 1.61 -3.22 -8.98
CA ASP A 18 2.59 -3.31 -10.06
C ASP A 18 2.94 -4.78 -10.33
N MET A 19 2.30 -5.32 -11.37
CA MET A 19 2.53 -6.70 -11.79
C MET A 19 3.93 -6.91 -12.36
N GLN A 20 4.57 -5.90 -12.95
CA GLN A 20 5.93 -6.03 -13.45
C GLN A 20 6.89 -6.29 -12.29
N GLN A 21 6.75 -5.53 -11.21
CA GLN A 21 7.57 -5.73 -10.01
C GLN A 21 7.30 -7.09 -9.34
N ILE A 22 6.06 -7.59 -9.35
CA ILE A 22 5.77 -8.95 -8.89
C ILE A 22 6.54 -9.99 -9.70
N GLU A 23 6.59 -9.86 -11.03
CA GLU A 23 7.36 -10.76 -11.88
C GLU A 23 8.87 -10.63 -11.64
N GLU A 24 9.37 -9.42 -11.39
CA GLU A 24 10.77 -9.20 -11.00
C GLU A 24 11.12 -9.88 -9.66
N ILE A 25 10.19 -9.88 -8.69
CA ILE A 25 10.35 -10.60 -7.42
C ILE A 25 10.35 -12.12 -7.66
N LYS A 26 9.47 -12.64 -8.52
CA LYS A 26 9.42 -14.08 -8.84
C LYS A 26 10.69 -14.59 -9.52
N GLN A 27 11.46 -13.71 -10.17
CA GLN A 27 12.75 -14.04 -10.77
C GLN A 27 13.91 -14.06 -9.76
N GLN A 28 13.69 -13.60 -8.53
CA GLN A 28 14.70 -13.65 -7.48
C GLN A 28 14.96 -15.09 -7.01
N PRO A 29 16.13 -15.40 -6.43
CA PRO A 29 16.41 -16.72 -5.87
C PRO A 29 15.36 -17.12 -4.83
N GLN A 30 14.87 -18.36 -4.90
CA GLN A 30 13.82 -18.86 -3.98
C GLN A 30 14.19 -18.66 -2.50
N SER A 31 15.46 -18.84 -2.13
CA SER A 31 15.94 -18.62 -0.76
C SER A 31 15.76 -17.17 -0.28
N GLN A 32 15.85 -16.18 -1.17
CA GLN A 32 15.57 -14.79 -0.85
C GLN A 32 14.07 -14.55 -0.74
N ILE A 33 13.28 -15.16 -1.62
CA ILE A 33 11.82 -15.07 -1.59
C ILE A 33 11.29 -15.62 -0.26
N ASP A 34 11.80 -16.78 0.17
CA ASP A 34 11.44 -17.40 1.44
C ASP A 34 11.86 -16.54 2.64
N LEU A 35 13.07 -15.96 2.60
CA LEU A 35 13.57 -15.04 3.64
C LEU A 35 12.65 -13.81 3.80
N MET A 36 12.10 -13.33 2.70
CA MET A 36 11.19 -12.17 2.67
C MET A 36 9.74 -12.54 3.00
N GLY A 37 9.44 -13.81 3.31
CA GLY A 37 8.08 -14.27 3.63
C GLY A 37 7.20 -14.53 2.42
N GLY A 38 7.80 -14.74 1.25
CA GLY A 38 7.11 -14.97 -0.01
C GLY A 38 6.94 -13.72 -0.88
N VAL A 39 6.47 -13.90 -2.11
CA VAL A 39 6.33 -12.83 -3.12
C VAL A 39 5.46 -11.68 -2.62
N LYS A 40 4.33 -11.99 -1.98
CA LYS A 40 3.37 -10.99 -1.47
C LYS A 40 3.99 -10.11 -0.38
N GLU A 41 4.70 -10.72 0.55
CA GLU A 41 5.30 -10.02 1.68
C GLU A 41 6.54 -9.22 1.25
N TRP A 42 7.33 -9.75 0.30
CA TRP A 42 8.38 -8.98 -0.35
C TRP A 42 7.80 -7.75 -1.05
N TYR A 43 6.80 -7.92 -1.92
CA TYR A 43 6.16 -6.79 -2.62
C TYR A 43 5.64 -5.74 -1.63
N ARG A 44 5.00 -6.17 -0.53
CA ARG A 44 4.52 -5.24 0.51
C ARG A 44 5.66 -4.42 1.12
N SER A 45 6.84 -5.02 1.30
CA SER A 45 8.01 -4.38 1.91
C SER A 45 8.78 -3.44 0.97
N THR A 46 8.79 -3.70 -0.34
CA THR A 46 9.63 -2.96 -1.30
C THR A 46 8.88 -2.32 -2.47
N GLY A 47 7.63 -2.72 -2.71
CA GLY A 47 6.92 -2.51 -3.99
C GLY A 47 5.89 -1.40 -4.04
N CYS A 48 5.63 -0.72 -2.94
CA CYS A 48 4.88 0.54 -3.00
C CYS A 48 5.81 1.71 -3.32
N SER A 49 6.37 1.78 -4.53
CA SER A 49 7.26 2.88 -4.96
C SER A 49 6.61 4.27 -4.83
N ASN A 50 5.28 4.35 -4.91
CA ASN A 50 4.49 5.56 -4.71
C ASN A 50 4.00 5.76 -3.26
N TYR A 51 4.64 5.10 -2.27
CA TYR A 51 4.14 5.01 -0.89
C TYR A 51 3.68 6.37 -0.33
N TYR A 52 4.61 7.32 -0.37
CA TYR A 52 4.46 8.68 0.11
C TYR A 52 3.42 9.49 -0.68
N LYS A 53 3.47 9.44 -2.02
CA LYS A 53 2.60 10.24 -2.88
C LYS A 53 1.12 9.90 -2.69
N GLU A 54 0.80 8.62 -2.61
CA GLU A 54 -0.58 8.13 -2.42
C GLU A 54 -1.11 8.50 -1.02
N ILE A 55 -0.27 8.42 0.02
CA ILE A 55 -0.64 8.83 1.38
C ILE A 55 -0.92 10.34 1.44
N VAL A 56 -0.01 11.15 0.92
CA VAL A 56 -0.18 12.62 0.90
C VAL A 56 -1.45 13.01 0.16
N GLN A 57 -1.73 12.37 -0.98
CA GLN A 57 -2.95 12.64 -1.73
C GLN A 57 -4.21 12.25 -0.95
N ALA A 58 -4.21 11.07 -0.32
CA ALA A 58 -5.35 10.60 0.46
C ALA A 58 -5.63 11.46 1.70
N ILE A 59 -4.59 11.91 2.40
CA ILE A 59 -4.71 12.84 3.53
C ILE A 59 -5.31 14.18 3.07
N LYS A 60 -4.82 14.72 1.94
CA LYS A 60 -5.35 15.96 1.35
C LYS A 60 -6.83 15.82 0.99
N SER A 61 -7.20 14.74 0.30
CA SER A 61 -8.59 14.46 -0.11
C SER A 61 -9.54 14.25 1.09
N ALA A 62 -9.02 13.84 2.24
CA ALA A 62 -9.81 13.66 3.46
C ALA A 62 -10.04 14.95 4.27
N GLU A 63 -9.34 16.04 3.94
CA GLU A 63 -9.52 17.38 4.54
C GLU A 63 -9.39 17.37 6.07
N TYR A 64 -8.38 16.67 6.61
CA TYR A 64 -8.07 16.72 8.03
C TYR A 64 -7.65 18.14 8.46
N LYS A 65 -8.02 18.54 9.68
CA LYS A 65 -7.66 19.86 10.22
C LYS A 65 -6.14 20.00 10.42
N TYR A 66 -5.49 18.88 10.77
CA TYR A 66 -4.06 18.75 10.96
C TYR A 66 -3.55 17.60 10.08
N PRO A 67 -3.37 17.83 8.76
CA PRO A 67 -2.99 16.77 7.82
C PRO A 67 -1.62 16.17 8.14
N ASP A 68 -0.71 16.97 8.71
CA ASP A 68 0.66 16.55 9.02
C ASP A 68 0.81 15.90 10.40
N SER A 69 -0.28 15.66 11.13
CA SER A 69 -0.20 15.01 12.44
C SER A 69 0.17 13.53 12.32
N ASP A 70 1.03 13.04 13.19
CA ASP A 70 1.46 11.63 13.24
C ASP A 70 0.26 10.68 13.25
N SER A 71 -0.79 11.00 14.01
CA SER A 71 -2.01 10.19 14.06
C SER A 71 -2.74 10.07 12.71
N VAL A 72 -2.69 11.10 11.86
CA VAL A 72 -3.30 11.05 10.52
C VAL A 72 -2.40 10.25 9.58
N TRP A 73 -1.09 10.42 9.67
CA TRP A 73 -0.10 9.64 8.92
C TRP A 73 -0.18 8.15 9.22
N GLU A 74 -0.09 7.74 10.50
CA GLU A 74 -0.19 6.34 10.93
C GLU A 74 -1.50 5.69 10.46
N LYS A 75 -2.61 6.44 10.48
CA LYS A 75 -3.90 5.95 9.96
C LYS A 75 -3.86 5.72 8.46
N ALA A 76 -3.27 6.63 7.70
CA ALA A 76 -3.16 6.49 6.25
C ALA A 76 -2.25 5.32 5.87
N GLU A 77 -1.12 5.16 6.56
CA GLU A 77 -0.18 4.05 6.41
C GLU A 77 -0.85 2.70 6.67
N ARG A 78 -1.60 2.59 7.77
CA ARG A 78 -2.31 1.35 8.12
C ARG A 78 -3.38 0.99 7.08
N ILE A 79 -4.23 1.94 6.68
CA ILE A 79 -5.27 1.69 5.68
C ILE A 79 -4.65 1.28 4.34
N LYS A 80 -3.53 1.90 3.99
CA LYS A 80 -2.78 1.53 2.80
C LYS A 80 -2.25 0.10 2.87
N ASP A 81 -1.62 -0.30 3.97
CA ASP A 81 -1.13 -1.67 4.16
C ASP A 81 -2.28 -2.69 4.04
N GLU A 82 -3.43 -2.39 4.66
CA GLU A 82 -4.65 -3.19 4.56
C GLU A 82 -5.11 -3.34 3.10
N ILE A 83 -5.17 -2.25 2.34
CA ILE A 83 -5.58 -2.26 0.92
C ILE A 83 -4.59 -3.07 0.07
N VAL A 84 -3.29 -2.89 0.28
CA VAL A 84 -2.27 -3.64 -0.47
C VAL A 84 -2.39 -5.13 -0.18
N ARG A 85 -2.52 -5.53 1.09
CA ARG A 85 -2.73 -6.94 1.47
C ARG A 85 -4.01 -7.50 0.86
N GLU A 86 -5.10 -6.76 0.90
CA GLU A 86 -6.37 -7.16 0.30
C GLU A 86 -6.21 -7.37 -1.22
N LYS A 87 -5.62 -6.41 -1.95
CA LYS A 87 -5.40 -6.54 -3.40
C LYS A 87 -4.49 -7.71 -3.74
N LEU A 88 -3.39 -7.92 -3.00
CA LEU A 88 -2.50 -9.07 -3.18
C LEU A 88 -3.17 -10.40 -2.86
N SER A 89 -4.15 -10.43 -1.94
CA SER A 89 -4.86 -11.66 -1.57
C SER A 89 -5.69 -12.23 -2.74
N TYR A 90 -6.20 -11.37 -3.62
CA TYR A 90 -6.93 -11.76 -4.83
C TYR A 90 -6.03 -12.25 -5.96
N LEU A 91 -4.71 -12.09 -5.84
CA LEU A 91 -3.76 -12.61 -6.81
C LEU A 91 -3.43 -14.07 -6.49
N SER A 92 -3.61 -14.94 -7.48
CA SER A 92 -3.16 -16.34 -7.45
C SER A 92 -1.65 -16.42 -7.72
N ILE A 93 -0.87 -15.88 -6.78
CA ILE A 93 0.61 -15.86 -6.76
C ILE A 93 1.15 -16.42 -5.45
#